data_AF-A0A971SQB6-F1
#
_entry.id   AF-A0A971SQB6-F1
#
_cell.length_a   1.000
_cell.length_b   1.000
_cell.length_c   1.000
_cell.angle_alpha   90.00
_cell.angle_beta   90.00
_cell.angle_gamma   90.00
#
_symmetry.space_group_name_H-M   'P 1'
#
loop_
_entity.id
_entity.type
_entity.pdbx_description
1 polymer ?
#
loop_
_entity_poly.entity_id
_entity_poly.type
_entity_poly.pdbx_seq_one_letter_code
_entity_poly.pdbx_strand_id
1 'polypeptide(L)' 'MAEKKLSFEMSMERLDAIVKQLEKGEAPLSESLKLFEEGTALIAACTKMLDEAEQKVVKLRKSADGTPEELPFGEE' A
#
# COMPACT_ATOMS: atom_id res chain seq x y z
N MET A 1 -6.89 -23.97 -0.55
CA MET A 1 -6.37 -23.06 0.51
C MET A 1 -6.11 -21.74 -0.19
N ALA A 2 -6.92 -20.71 0.08
CA ALA A 2 -6.77 -19.43 -0.61
C ALA A 2 -5.46 -18.79 -0.12
N GLU A 3 -4.52 -18.59 -1.04
CA GLU A 3 -3.34 -17.75 -0.81
C GLU A 3 -3.85 -16.42 -0.27
N LYS A 4 -3.54 -16.15 0.99
CA LYS A 4 -3.99 -14.96 1.70
C LYS A 4 -3.20 -13.79 1.12
N LYS A 5 -3.61 -13.29 -0.05
CA LYS A 5 -3.16 -12.00 -0.56
C LYS A 5 -3.34 -11.02 0.60
N LEU A 6 -2.24 -10.48 1.10
CA LEU A 6 -2.29 -9.41 2.08
C LEU A 6 -3.20 -8.32 1.50
N SER A 7 -4.26 -7.96 2.24
CA SER A 7 -5.05 -6.80 1.87
C SER A 7 -4.26 -5.53 2.19
N PHE A 8 -4.72 -4.40 1.64
CA PHE A 8 -4.13 -3.11 1.93
C PHE A 8 -4.19 -2.81 3.44
N GLU A 9 -5.33 -3.06 4.06
CA GLU A 9 -5.58 -2.85 5.49
C GLU A 9 -4.64 -3.72 6.34
N MET A 10 -4.51 -5.01 6.01
CA MET A 10 -3.59 -5.90 6.73
C MET A 10 -2.12 -5.46 6.59
N SER A 11 -1.74 -4.95 5.42
CA SER A 11 -0.39 -4.45 5.19
C SER A 11 -0.11 -3.19 6.00
N MET A 12 -1.10 -2.30 6.11
CA MET A 12 -1.05 -1.10 6.95
C MET A 12 -0.98 -1.45 8.44
N GLU A 13 -1.79 -2.40 8.92
CA GLU A 13 -1.72 -2.87 10.31
C GLU A 13 -0.34 -3.45 10.65
N ARG A 14 0.24 -4.21 9.73
CA ARG A 14 1.59 -4.76 9.92
C ARG A 14 2.65 -3.66 9.93
N LEU A 15 2.54 -2.69 9.03
CA LEU A 15 3.46 -1.56 8.98
C LEU A 15 3.44 -0.74 10.28
N ASP A 16 2.25 -0.45 10.83
CA ASP A 16 2.09 0.21 12.12
C ASP A 16 2.76 -0.59 13.26
N ALA A 17 2.58 -1.91 13.28
CA ALA A 17 3.23 -2.77 14.26
C ALA A 17 4.76 -2.79 14.13
N ILE A 18 5.29 -2.71 12.91
CA ILE A 18 6.73 -2.60 12.65
C ILE A 18 7.27 -1.27 13.16
N VAL A 19 6.61 -0.16 12.82
CA VAL A 19 7.00 1.19 13.27
C VAL A 19 7.04 1.24 14.80
N LYS A 20 5.98 0.78 15.47
CA LYS A 20 5.94 0.72 16.94
C LYS A 20 7.07 -0.10 17.56
N GLN A 21 7.51 -1.17 16.91
CA GLN A 21 8.64 -1.98 17.40
C GLN A 21 9.97 -1.27 17.21
N LEU A 22 10.17 -0.63 16.05
CA LEU A 22 11.38 0.14 15.77
C LEU A 22 11.50 1.38 16.68
N GLU A 23 10.39 2.08 16.94
CA GLU A 23 10.34 3.26 17.81
C GLU A 23 10.66 2.94 19.28
N LYS A 24 10.30 1.73 19.75
CA LYS A 24 10.66 1.29 21.10
C LYS A 24 12.16 1.12 21.28
N GLY A 25 12.90 0.82 20.21
CA GLY A 25 14.35 0.67 20.25
C GLY A 25 14.85 -0.55 21.05
N GLU A 26 13.96 -1.47 21.43
CA GLU A 26 14.29 -2.66 22.22
C GLU A 26 14.80 -3.82 21.35
N ALA A 27 14.60 -3.75 20.03
CA ALA A 27 15.02 -4.78 19.09
C ALA A 27 16.55 -4.71 18.82
N PRO A 28 17.27 -5.84 18.85
CA PRO A 28 18.65 -5.92 18.39
C PRO A 28 18.80 -5.41 16.96
N LEU A 29 19.97 -4.87 16.61
CA LEU A 29 20.23 -4.30 15.28
C LEU A 29 19.85 -5.25 14.12
N SER A 30 20.16 -6.54 14.25
CA SER A 30 19.82 -7.53 13.23
C SER A 30 18.32 -7.74 13.05
N GLU A 31 17.53 -7.58 14.10
CA GLU A 31 16.08 -7.65 14.07
C GLU A 31 15.48 -6.35 13.53
N SER A 32 16.01 -5.20 13.95
CA SER A 32 15.64 -3.89 13.41
C SER A 32 15.85 -3.79 11.90
N LEU A 33 16.94 -4.37 11.37
CA LEU A 33 17.17 -4.44 9.92
C LEU A 33 16.11 -5.30 9.20
N LYS A 34 15.74 -6.46 9.78
CA LYS A 34 14.68 -7.30 9.20
C LYS A 34 13.32 -6.61 9.21
N LEU A 35 12.98 -5.94 10.31
CA LEU A 35 11.75 -5.17 10.45
C LEU A 35 11.71 -4.02 9.43
N PHE A 36 12.83 -3.35 9.21
CA PHE A 36 12.95 -2.31 8.19
C PHE A 36 12.76 -2.87 6.77
N GLU A 37 13.44 -3.96 6.41
CA GLU A 37 13.27 -4.64 5.12
C GLU A 37 11.80 -5.05 4.89
N GLU A 38 11.17 -5.66 5.89
CA GLU A 38 9.76 -6.01 5.83
C GLU A 38 8.87 -4.78 5.63
N GLY A 39 9.10 -3.70 6.38
CA GLY A 39 8.36 -2.45 6.25
C GLY A 39 8.47 -1.86 4.84
N THR A 40 9.67 -1.84 4.25
CA THR A 40 9.87 -1.34 2.88
C THR A 40 9.15 -2.18 1.83
N ALA A 41 9.12 -3.51 2.00
CA ALA A 41 8.38 -4.41 1.12
C ALA A 41 6.86 -4.19 1.22
N LEU A 42 6.34 -3.98 2.43
CA LEU A 42 4.93 -3.67 2.67
C LEU A 42 4.52 -2.33 2.04
N ILE A 43 5.35 -1.30 2.17
CA ILE A 43 5.11 0.01 1.53
C ILE A 43 5.02 -0.17 0.02
N ALA A 44 5.99 -0.86 -0.60
CA ALA A 44 5.98 -1.10 -2.04
C ALA A 44 4.71 -1.86 -2.50
N ALA A 45 4.27 -2.85 -1.71
CA ALA A 45 3.03 -3.58 -1.98
C ALA A 45 1.79 -2.67 -1.87
N CYS A 46 1.72 -1.82 -0.84
CA CYS A 46 0.62 -0.88 -0.63
C CYS A 46 0.53 0.13 -1.79
N THR A 47 1.66 0.74 -2.18
CA THR A 47 1.72 1.67 -3.32
C THR A 47 1.18 1.01 -4.58
N LYS A 48 1.62 -0.22 -4.88
CA LYS A 48 1.12 -0.95 -6.05
C LYS A 48 -0.39 -1.20 -6.01
N MET A 49 -0.94 -1.53 -4.84
CA MET A 49 -2.39 -1.72 -4.70
C MET A 49 -3.16 -0.42 -4.93
N LEU A 50 -2.63 0.72 -4.46
CA LEU A 50 -3.22 2.03 -4.68
C LEU A 50 -3.16 2.43 -6.16
N ASP A 51 -2.02 2.22 -6.83
CA ASP A 51 -1.89 2.46 -8.27
C ASP A 51 -2.91 1.62 -9.07
N GLU A 52 -3.05 0.34 -8.74
CA GLU A 52 -4.03 -0.54 -9.38
C GLU A 52 -5.48 -0.09 -9.13
N ALA A 53 -5.77 0.45 -7.94
CA ALA A 53 -7.08 0.98 -7.58
C ALA A 53 -7.38 2.29 -8.34
N GLU A 54 -6.42 3.22 -8.38
CA GLU A 54 -6.51 4.47 -9.12
C GLU A 54 -6.79 4.21 -10.61
N GLN A 55 -6.01 3.32 -11.24
CA GLN A 55 -6.22 2.95 -12.64
C GLN A 55 -7.61 2.38 -12.91
N LYS A 56 -8.17 1.60 -11.97
CA LYS A 56 -9.54 1.07 -12.10
C LYS A 56 -10.57 2.19 -12.01
N VAL A 57 -10.39 3.14 -11.09
CA VAL A 57 -11.28 4.32 -10.98
C VAL A 57 -11.22 5.16 -12.25
N VAL A 58 -10.02 5.47 -12.75
CA VAL A 58 -9.84 6.22 -14.00
C VAL A 58 -10.50 5.50 -15.19
N LYS A 59 -10.36 4.17 -15.30
CA LYS A 59 -11.02 3.38 -16.35
C LYS A 59 -12.55 3.41 -16.24
N LEU A 60 -13.10 3.37 -15.03
CA LEU A 60 -14.54 3.47 -14.78
C LEU A 60 -15.08 4.90 -15.03
N ARG A 61 -14.26 5.92 -14.85
CA ARG A 61 -14.61 7.33 -15.13
C ARG A 61 -14.59 7.68 -16.62
N LYS A 62 -14.07 6.82 -17.51
CA LYS A 62 -14.27 6.96 -18.96
C LYS A 62 -15.75 6.75 -19.28
N SER A 63 -16.42 7.82 -19.73
CA SER A 63 -17.85 7.89 -20.00
C SER A 63 -18.36 6.90 -21.07
N ALA A 64 -19.68 6.70 -21.09
CA ALA A 64 -20.42 5.92 -22.09
C ALA A 64 -20.21 6.36 -23.56
N ASP A 65 -19.55 7.50 -23.80
CA ASP A 65 -19.23 8.06 -25.12
C ASP A 65 -17.79 7.76 -25.59
N GLY A 66 -17.00 7.00 -24.81
CA GLY A 66 -15.69 6.49 -25.23
C GLY A 66 -14.53 7.50 -25.18
N THR A 67 -14.75 8.73 -24.75
CA THR A 67 -13.71 9.75 -24.58
C THR A 67 -13.00 9.61 -23.22
N PRO A 68 -11.65 9.56 -23.18
CA PRO A 68 -10.89 9.65 -21.93
C PRO A 68 -10.97 11.09 -21.39
N GLU A 69 -11.53 11.27 -20.21
CA GLU A 69 -11.42 12.51 -19.45
C GLU A 69 -10.48 12.25 -18.27
N GLU A 70 -9.28 12.84 -18.31
CA GLU A 70 -8.31 12.79 -17.21
C GLU A 70 -8.60 13.98 -16.29
N LEU A 71 -9.36 13.74 -15.23
CA LEU A 71 -9.44 14.68 -14.11
C LEU A 71 -8.42 14.25 -13.05
N PRO A 72 -7.53 15.14 -12.59
CA PRO A 72 -6.57 14.83 -11.53
C PRO A 72 -7.32 14.32 -10.29
N PHE A 73 -6.78 13.28 -9.67
CA PHE A 73 -7.35 12.71 -8.45
C PHE A 73 -7.11 13.70 -7.30
N GLY A 74 -8.09 14.56 -7.04
CA GLY A 74 -8.10 15.47 -5.90
C GLY A 74 -7.96 16.96 -6.21
N GLU A 75 -8.75 17.49 -7.14
CA GLU A 75 -9.15 18.90 -7.05
C GLU A 75 -10.57 18.96 -6.47
N GLU A 76 -10.68 19.38 -5.21
CA GLU A 76 -11.85 20.15 -4.75
C GLU A 76 -11.89 21.50 -5.47
#